data_AF-W8BFS2-F1
#
_entry.id   AF-W8BFS2-F1
#
_cell.length_a   1.000
_cell.length_b   1.000
_cell.length_c   1.000
_cell.angle_alpha   90.00
_cell.angle_beta   90.00
_cell.angle_gamma   90.00
#
_symmetry.space_group_name_H-M   'P 1'
#
loop_
_entity.id
_entity.type
_entity.pdbx_description
1 polymer ?
#
loop_
_entity_poly.entity_id
_entity_poly.type
_entity_poly.pdbx_seq_one_letter_code
_entity_poly.pdbx_strand_id
1 'polypeptide(L)'
;MTEIHEYNMALRSVGREKEAVPVSIVVSLGTGLIPVTALKDIDVFRPESIWDTAKLAYGFSTICNLLVDQATASDGRVVDRARAWCSTIGVPYYRFNPQLYEDIAMDEKDDLKLINMLWHSKAYMHNNRNKIIEMINLLK
;
A
#
# COMPACT_ATOMS: atom_id res chain seq x y z
N MET A 1 -4.58 -5.73 -13.35
CA MET A 1 -5.24 -7.01 -12.97
C MET A 1 -6.54 -7.16 -13.72
N THR A 2 -7.35 -6.10 -13.74
CA THR A 2 -8.55 -5.96 -14.57
C THR A 2 -8.28 -6.27 -16.03
N GLU A 3 -7.21 -5.72 -16.60
CA GLU A 3 -6.87 -5.85 -18.02
C GLU A 3 -6.58 -7.30 -18.41
N ILE A 4 -5.80 -8.02 -17.58
CA ILE A 4 -5.51 -9.45 -17.78
C ILE A 4 -6.79 -10.28 -17.67
N HIS A 5 -7.65 -9.94 -16.70
CA HIS A 5 -8.92 -10.62 -16.51
C HIS A 5 -9.88 -10.40 -17.70
N GLU A 6 -10.05 -9.16 -18.15
CA GLU A 6 -10.87 -8.79 -19.29
C GLU A 6 -10.35 -9.41 -20.59
N TYR A 7 -9.03 -9.41 -20.80
CA TYR A 7 -8.41 -10.06 -21.95
C TYR A 7 -8.69 -11.56 -21.98
N ASN A 8 -8.48 -12.26 -20.86
CA ASN A 8 -8.77 -13.68 -20.75
C ASN A 8 -10.27 -13.99 -20.90
N MET A 9 -11.14 -13.12 -20.38
CA MET A 9 -12.58 -13.24 -20.53
C MET A 9 -12.99 -13.09 -22.01
N ALA A 10 -12.43 -12.09 -22.71
CA ALA A 10 -12.68 -11.86 -24.12
C ALA A 10 -12.25 -13.07 -24.96
N LEU A 11 -11.04 -13.61 -24.74
CA LEU A 11 -10.54 -14.80 -25.43
C LEU A 11 -11.44 -16.02 -25.22
N ARG A 12 -11.93 -16.24 -24.00
CA ARG A 12 -12.87 -17.32 -23.69
C ARG A 12 -14.20 -17.14 -24.41
N SER A 13 -14.72 -15.92 -24.48
CA SER A 13 -16.00 -15.62 -25.14
C SER A 13 -15.99 -15.88 -26.65
N VAL A 14 -14.83 -15.74 -27.30
CA VAL A 14 -14.65 -16.01 -28.74
C VAL A 14 -14.12 -17.42 -29.05
N GLY A 15 -14.11 -18.32 -28.07
CA GLY A 15 -13.64 -19.71 -28.24
C GLY A 15 -12.11 -19.87 -28.36
N ARG A 16 -11.33 -18.82 -28.08
CA ARG A 16 -9.85 -18.81 -28.13
C ARG A 16 -9.23 -19.05 -26.74
N GLU A 17 -9.84 -19.94 -25.95
CA GLU A 17 -9.40 -20.19 -24.57
C GLU A 17 -7.95 -20.68 -24.48
N LYS A 18 -7.43 -21.36 -25.51
CA LYS A 18 -6.03 -21.82 -25.57
C LYS A 18 -5.00 -20.69 -25.54
N GLU A 19 -5.41 -19.47 -25.87
CA GLU A 19 -4.55 -18.29 -25.84
C GLU A 19 -4.67 -17.53 -24.52
N ALA A 20 -5.63 -17.88 -23.66
CA ALA A 20 -5.82 -17.24 -22.37
C ALA A 20 -4.71 -17.69 -21.42
N VAL A 21 -4.06 -16.72 -20.76
CA VAL A 21 -2.99 -16.98 -19.79
C VAL A 21 -3.51 -16.61 -18.39
N PRO A 22 -4.01 -17.59 -17.62
CA PRO A 22 -4.52 -17.31 -16.28
C PRO A 22 -3.41 -16.84 -15.35
N VAL A 23 -3.75 -15.91 -14.46
CA VAL A 23 -2.83 -15.44 -13.42
C VAL A 23 -2.62 -16.58 -12.41
N SER A 24 -1.37 -16.93 -12.13
CA SER A 24 -1.01 -17.97 -11.15
C SER A 24 -0.74 -17.41 -9.75
N ILE A 25 -0.20 -16.19 -9.67
CA ILE A 25 0.17 -15.52 -8.41
C ILE A 25 0.17 -14.01 -8.60
N VAL A 26 -0.15 -13.27 -7.54
CA VAL A 26 -0.02 -11.81 -7.51
C VAL A 26 0.93 -11.42 -6.39
N VAL A 27 1.99 -10.69 -6.73
CA VAL A 27 2.95 -10.14 -5.77
C VAL A 27 2.84 -8.62 -5.80
N SER A 28 2.55 -8.03 -4.64
CA SER A 28 2.47 -6.59 -4.44
C SER A 28 3.62 -6.12 -3.56
N LEU A 29 4.38 -5.14 -4.06
CA LEU A 29 5.52 -4.55 -3.38
C LEU A 29 5.17 -3.12 -2.96
N GLY A 30 5.38 -2.81 -1.69
CA GLY A 30 5.23 -1.46 -1.15
C GLY A 30 6.59 -0.78 -1.01
N THR A 31 6.56 0.54 -0.94
CA THR A 31 7.75 1.41 -0.81
C THR A 31 8.15 1.67 0.64
N GLY A 32 7.49 1.01 1.59
CA GLY A 32 7.69 1.21 3.02
C GLY A 32 6.42 1.67 3.73
N LEU A 33 6.29 1.30 5.00
CA LEU A 33 5.32 1.83 5.94
C LEU A 33 6.02 2.81 6.86
N ILE A 34 5.57 4.06 6.88
CA ILE A 34 6.07 5.05 7.82
C ILE A 34 5.61 4.72 9.25
N PRO A 35 6.37 5.11 10.29
CA PRO A 35 5.92 4.96 11.68
C PRO A 35 4.60 5.68 11.96
N VAL A 36 3.71 5.04 12.72
CA VAL A 36 2.42 5.65 13.09
C VAL A 36 2.68 6.79 14.08
N THR A 37 2.24 8.00 13.70
CA THR A 37 2.30 9.17 14.57
C THR A 37 0.91 9.41 15.19
N ALA A 38 0.85 9.61 16.51
CA ALA A 38 -0.42 9.94 17.18
C ALA A 38 -0.84 11.38 16.83
N LEU A 39 -2.04 11.54 16.29
CA LEU A 39 -2.64 12.87 16.10
C LEU A 39 -3.12 13.40 17.44
N LYS A 40 -2.85 14.68 17.72
CA LYS A 40 -3.49 15.39 18.83
C LYS A 40 -4.95 15.65 18.45
N ASP A 41 -5.86 15.47 19.41
CA ASP A 41 -7.31 15.57 19.22
C ASP A 41 -7.71 16.77 18.35
N ILE A 42 -8.40 16.50 17.23
CA ILE A 42 -8.95 17.53 16.35
C ILE A 42 -10.33 17.87 16.89
N ASP A 43 -10.40 18.93 17.68
CA ASP A 43 -11.65 19.40 18.26
C ASP A 43 -12.37 20.34 17.27
N VAL A 44 -13.38 19.82 16.56
CA VAL A 44 -14.15 20.58 15.55
C VAL A 44 -15.25 21.38 16.25
N PHE A 45 -14.87 22.44 16.98
CA PHE A 45 -15.83 23.38 17.55
C PHE A 45 -16.22 24.50 16.56
N ARG A 46 -17.49 24.91 16.62
CA ARG A 46 -18.03 26.11 15.96
C ARG A 46 -17.42 27.35 16.65
N PRO A 47 -16.66 28.21 15.95
CA PRO A 47 -15.91 29.28 16.60
C PRO A 47 -16.86 30.38 17.11
N GLU A 48 -16.70 30.79 18.37
CA GLU A 48 -17.34 31.99 18.94
C GLU A 48 -16.34 33.14 19.15
N SER A 49 -15.02 32.90 18.98
CA SER A 49 -13.94 33.88 19.20
C SER A 49 -12.80 33.85 18.17
N ILE A 50 -12.02 34.94 18.08
CA ILE A 50 -10.86 35.10 17.16
C ILE A 50 -9.72 34.09 17.48
N TRP A 51 -9.60 33.66 18.73
CA TRP A 51 -8.65 32.61 19.13
C TRP A 51 -9.05 31.22 18.59
N ASP A 52 -10.35 31.01 18.35
CA ASP A 52 -10.86 29.78 17.72
C ASP A 52 -10.52 29.74 16.24
N THR A 53 -10.33 30.88 15.58
CA THR A 53 -9.97 30.96 14.15
C THR A 53 -8.56 30.42 13.88
N ALA A 54 -7.61 30.62 14.80
CA ALA A 54 -6.25 30.09 14.67
C ALA A 54 -6.21 28.57 14.90
N LYS A 55 -6.98 28.08 15.88
CA LYS A 55 -7.20 26.64 16.11
C LYS A 55 -7.92 25.99 14.93
N LEU A 56 -8.90 26.67 14.33
CA LEU A 56 -9.62 26.22 13.15
C LEU A 56 -8.69 26.12 11.93
N ALA A 57 -7.79 27.10 11.73
CA ALA A 57 -6.82 27.05 10.63
C ALA A 57 -5.84 25.87 10.76
N TYR A 58 -5.38 25.58 11.98
CA TYR A 58 -4.53 24.41 12.28
C TYR A 58 -5.30 23.08 12.15
N GLY A 59 -6.57 23.06 12.56
CA GLY A 59 -7.46 21.91 12.35
C GLY A 59 -7.74 21.66 10.87
N PHE A 60 -7.95 22.72 10.09
CA PHE A 60 -8.21 22.66 8.65
C PHE A 60 -7.01 22.12 7.87
N SER A 61 -5.79 22.58 8.17
CA SER A 61 -4.58 22.05 7.53
C SER A 61 -4.36 20.56 7.86
N THR A 62 -4.66 20.15 9.10
CA THR A 62 -4.60 18.73 9.51
C THR A 62 -5.62 17.88 8.75
N ILE A 63 -6.85 18.38 8.58
CA ILE A 63 -7.90 17.70 7.79
C ILE A 63 -7.47 17.59 6.32
N CYS A 64 -6.89 18.65 5.73
CA CYS A 64 -6.38 18.60 4.36
C CYS A 64 -5.28 17.54 4.20
N ASN A 65 -4.32 17.46 5.11
CA ASN A 65 -3.29 16.42 5.10
C ASN A 65 -3.90 15.03 5.21
N LEU A 66 -4.85 14.82 6.12
CA LEU A 66 -5.59 13.56 6.24
C LEU A 66 -6.30 13.17 4.95
N LEU A 67 -6.90 14.12 4.24
CA LEU A 67 -7.53 13.85 2.95
C LEU A 67 -6.52 13.42 1.88
N VAL A 68 -5.35 14.06 1.84
CA VAL A 68 -4.25 13.67 0.95
C VAL A 68 -3.75 12.27 1.30
N ASP A 69 -3.53 11.98 2.58
CA ASP A 69 -3.10 10.66 3.05
C ASP A 69 -4.10 9.56 2.67
N GLN A 70 -5.40 9.81 2.81
CA GLN A 70 -6.44 8.85 2.41
C GLN A 70 -6.53 8.70 0.88
N ALA A 71 -6.38 9.79 0.13
CA ALA A 71 -6.41 9.76 -1.33
C ALA A 71 -5.19 9.03 -1.93
N THR A 72 -4.05 9.10 -1.25
CA THR A 72 -2.78 8.49 -1.67
C THR A 72 -2.47 7.17 -0.96
N ALA A 73 -3.42 6.66 -0.16
CA ALA A 73 -3.26 5.45 0.61
C ALA A 73 -2.94 4.25 -0.29
N SER A 74 -1.72 3.72 -0.15
CA SER A 74 -1.22 2.57 -0.91
C SER A 74 -1.19 1.27 -0.08
N ASP A 75 -1.65 1.33 1.17
CA ASP A 75 -1.81 0.19 2.07
C ASP A 75 -3.20 0.19 2.75
N GLY A 76 -3.49 -0.83 3.57
CA GLY A 76 -4.76 -1.01 4.24
C GLY A 76 -5.85 -1.51 3.30
N ARG A 77 -6.97 -0.78 3.18
CA ARG A 77 -8.18 -1.28 2.50
C ARG A 77 -7.99 -1.56 1.01
N VAL A 78 -7.09 -0.85 0.35
CA VAL A 78 -6.74 -1.12 -1.06
C VAL A 78 -6.12 -2.51 -1.20
N VAL A 79 -5.22 -2.87 -0.29
CA VAL A 79 -4.57 -4.19 -0.24
C VAL A 79 -5.57 -5.28 0.12
N ASP A 80 -6.48 -5.02 1.06
CA ASP A 80 -7.52 -5.98 1.44
C ASP A 80 -8.47 -6.29 0.28
N ARG A 81 -8.89 -5.28 -0.49
CA ARG A 81 -9.70 -5.46 -1.71
C ARG A 81 -8.95 -6.28 -2.76
N ALA A 82 -7.67 -5.97 -3.00
CA ALA A 82 -6.85 -6.73 -3.93
C ALA A 82 -6.71 -8.21 -3.51
N ARG A 83 -6.46 -8.46 -2.23
CA ARG A 83 -6.39 -9.82 -1.66
C ARG A 83 -7.71 -10.57 -1.80
N ALA A 84 -8.84 -9.93 -1.49
CA ALA A 84 -10.17 -10.52 -1.62
C ALA A 84 -10.51 -10.87 -3.07
N TRP A 85 -10.15 -10.00 -4.03
CA TRP A 85 -10.32 -10.28 -5.45
C TRP A 85 -9.48 -11.49 -5.89
N CYS A 86 -8.20 -11.54 -5.52
CA CYS A 86 -7.33 -12.69 -5.81
C CYS A 86 -7.88 -13.99 -5.21
N SER A 87 -8.40 -13.93 -3.97
CA SER A 87 -9.06 -15.07 -3.32
C SER A 87 -10.30 -15.55 -4.08
N THR A 88 -11.04 -14.66 -4.75
CA THR A 88 -12.24 -15.01 -5.52
C THR A 88 -11.91 -15.85 -6.75
N ILE A 89 -10.72 -15.65 -7.34
CA ILE A 89 -10.23 -16.41 -8.50
C ILE A 89 -9.27 -17.55 -8.12
N GLY A 90 -9.11 -17.84 -6.82
CA GLY A 90 -8.23 -18.89 -6.32
C GLY A 90 -6.73 -18.60 -6.50
N VAL A 91 -6.35 -17.33 -6.65
CA VAL A 91 -4.96 -16.91 -6.86
C VAL A 91 -4.32 -16.44 -5.55
N PRO A 92 -3.15 -16.97 -5.16
CA PRO A 92 -2.43 -16.50 -3.98
C PRO A 92 -1.93 -15.06 -4.16
N TYR A 93 -2.07 -14.27 -3.09
CA TYR A 93 -1.67 -12.86 -3.04
C TYR A 93 -0.62 -12.62 -1.95
N TYR A 94 0.57 -12.18 -2.35
CA TYR A 94 1.66 -11.84 -1.44
C TYR A 94 1.90 -10.33 -1.43
N ARG A 95 1.80 -9.71 -0.25
CA ARG A 95 2.22 -8.31 -0.02
C ARG A 95 3.52 -8.29 0.78
N PHE A 96 4.49 -7.53 0.29
CA PHE A 96 5.71 -7.18 1.00
C PHE A 96 5.79 -5.67 1.10
N ASN A 97 5.82 -5.16 2.33
CA ASN A 97 5.95 -3.74 2.61
C ASN A 97 6.74 -3.58 3.91
N PRO A 98 8.02 -3.14 3.87
CA PRO A 98 8.86 -3.07 5.06
C PRO A 98 8.42 -1.92 5.97
N GLN A 99 8.50 -2.10 7.29
CA GLN A 99 8.34 -0.99 8.22
C GLN A 99 9.60 -0.12 8.19
N LEU A 100 9.43 1.16 7.90
CA LEU A 100 10.49 2.16 7.94
C LEU A 100 10.68 2.67 9.37
N TYR A 101 11.91 3.10 9.66
CA TYR A 101 12.28 3.66 10.96
C TYR A 101 11.83 5.11 11.13
N GLU A 102 11.83 5.87 10.04
CA GLU A 102 11.42 7.27 9.98
C GLU A 102 10.58 7.54 8.73
N ASP A 103 9.95 8.71 8.67
CA ASP A 103 9.28 9.18 7.48
C ASP A 103 10.31 9.67 6.46
N ILE A 104 10.29 9.08 5.26
CA ILE A 104 11.24 9.35 4.19
C ILE A 104 10.47 9.95 3.03
N ALA A 105 10.79 11.21 2.73
CA ALA A 105 10.20 11.92 1.60
C ALA A 105 10.52 11.23 0.27
N MET A 106 9.61 11.33 -0.69
CA MET A 106 9.76 10.72 -2.01
C MET A 106 11.00 11.25 -2.78
N ASP A 107 11.41 12.48 -2.50
CA ASP A 107 12.56 13.16 -3.11
C ASP A 107 13.80 13.21 -2.20
N GLU A 108 13.88 12.34 -1.19
CA GLU A 108 15.04 12.21 -0.29
C GLU A 108 16.32 11.86 -1.06
N LYS A 109 17.43 12.53 -0.71
CA LYS A 109 18.74 12.41 -1.37
C LYS A 109 19.89 12.17 -0.39
N ASP A 110 19.61 12.16 0.92
CA ASP A 110 20.60 11.80 1.92
C ASP A 110 20.91 10.30 1.88
N ASP A 111 22.13 9.98 1.44
CA ASP A 111 22.62 8.61 1.32
C ASP A 111 22.51 7.84 2.64
N LEU A 112 22.72 8.48 3.81
CA LEU A 112 22.64 7.78 5.09
C LEU A 112 21.22 7.29 5.38
N LYS A 113 20.21 8.11 5.09
CA LYS A 113 18.80 7.72 5.23
C LYS A 113 18.43 6.62 4.25
N LEU A 114 18.87 6.73 2.99
CA LEU A 114 18.61 5.73 1.97
C LEU A 114 19.27 4.38 2.30
N ILE A 115 20.51 4.39 2.80
CA ILE A 115 21.20 3.18 3.26
C ILE A 115 20.45 2.53 4.42
N ASN A 116 19.99 3.30 5.40
CA ASN A 116 19.18 2.78 6.50
C ASN A 116 17.86 2.18 5.99
N MET A 117 17.16 2.86 5.07
CA MET A 117 15.95 2.33 4.42
C MET A 117 16.19 0.97 3.73
N LEU A 118 17.30 0.85 2.99
CA LEU A 118 17.70 -0.40 2.34
C LEU A 118 18.03 -1.50 3.36
N TRP A 119 18.72 -1.15 4.45
CA TRP A 119 19.02 -2.08 5.54
C TRP A 119 17.74 -2.62 6.19
N HIS A 120 16.80 -1.75 6.54
CA HIS A 120 15.51 -2.15 7.11
C HIS A 120 14.71 -3.04 6.15
N SER A 121 14.72 -2.71 4.85
CA SER A 121 14.09 -3.54 3.82
C SER A 121 14.72 -4.93 3.74
N LYS A 122 16.06 -5.01 3.78
CA LYS A 122 16.78 -6.30 3.80
C LYS A 122 16.48 -7.11 5.05
N ALA A 123 16.48 -6.48 6.22
CA ALA A 123 16.16 -7.11 7.49
C ALA A 123 14.72 -7.65 7.51
N TYR A 124 13.76 -6.87 6.96
CA TYR A 124 12.37 -7.30 6.78
C TYR A 124 12.28 -8.55 5.89
N MET A 125 12.96 -8.56 4.74
CA MET A 125 12.95 -9.72 3.83
C MET A 125 13.57 -10.95 4.48
N HIS A 126 14.66 -10.78 5.24
CA HIS A 126 15.26 -11.87 6.00
C HIS A 126 14.30 -12.44 7.06
N ASN A 127 13.60 -11.58 7.79
CA ASN A 127 12.60 -12.00 8.77
C ASN A 127 11.40 -12.73 8.12
N ASN A 128 11.03 -12.32 6.90
CA ASN A 128 9.94 -12.91 6.12
C ASN A 128 10.40 -14.03 5.17
N ARG A 129 11.61 -14.58 5.33
CA ARG A 129 12.18 -15.57 4.39
C ARG A 129 11.26 -16.76 4.11
N ASN A 130 10.52 -17.22 5.12
CA ASN A 130 9.63 -18.38 4.98
C ASN A 130 8.50 -18.08 4.00
N LYS A 131 7.91 -16.88 4.08
CA LYS A 131 6.87 -16.39 3.17
C LYS A 131 7.40 -16.23 1.74
N ILE A 132 8.65 -15.81 1.59
CA ILE A 132 9.31 -15.70 0.28
C ILE A 132 9.53 -17.09 -0.32
N ILE A 133 10.00 -18.07 0.48
CA ILE A 133 10.20 -19.45 0.02
C ILE A 133 8.87 -20.09 -0.39
N GLU A 134 7.82 -19.87 0.40
CA GLU A 134 6.45 -20.30 0.06
C GLU A 134 6.00 -19.74 -1.28
N MET A 135 6.17 -18.43 -1.49
CA MET A 135 5.86 -17.75 -2.76
C MET A 135 6.68 -18.33 -3.92
N ILE A 136 7.99 -18.55 -3.74
CA ILE A 136 8.86 -19.13 -4.79
C ILE A 136 8.42 -20.53 -5.17
N ASN A 137 7.97 -21.35 -4.21
CA ASN A 137 7.49 -22.70 -4.49
C ASN A 137 6.23 -22.72 -5.38
N LEU A 138 5.47 -21.62 -5.42
CA LEU A 138 4.28 -21.45 -6.26
C LEU A 138 4.58 -20.89 -7.66
N LEU A 139 5.79 -20.36 -7.89
CA LEU A 139 6.21 -19.78 -9.18
C LEU A 139 6.69 -20.82 -10.22
N LYS A 140 6.37 -22.10 -10.02
CA LYS A 140 6.82 -23.22 -10.88
C LYS A 140 6.00 -23.35 -12.16
#